data_AF-A0A7Y8J2P6-F1
#
_entry.id   AF-A0A7Y8J2P6-F1
#
_cell.length_a   1.000
_cell.length_b   1.000
_cell.length_c   1.000
_cell.angle_alpha   90.00
_cell.angle_beta   90.00
_cell.angle_gamma   90.00
#
_symmetry.space_group_name_H-M   'P 1'
#
loop_
_entity.id
_entity.type
_entity.pdbx_description
1 polymer ?
#
loop_
_entity_poly.entity_id
_entity_poly.type
_entity_poly.pdbx_seq_one_letter_code
_entity_poly.pdbx_strand_id
1 'polypeptide(L)' 'MDHKTLTELRKRAVGSVQEGQSPSSVARALGVTRAAVYTWLALYRHGGWGALDARKRGGR' A
#
# COMPACT_ATOMS: atom_id res chain seq x y z
N MET A 1 -10.80 -4.80 -14.15
CA MET A 1 -9.45 -4.19 -14.29
C MET A 1 -9.37 -3.01 -13.33
N ASP A 2 -9.15 -3.32 -12.07
CA ASP A 2 -9.52 -2.49 -10.92
C ASP A 2 -8.32 -1.71 -10.38
N HIS A 3 -7.76 -0.84 -11.22
CA HIS A 3 -6.58 -0.02 -10.89
C HIS A 3 -6.89 1.01 -9.79
N LYS A 4 -8.14 1.49 -9.73
CA LYS A 4 -8.62 2.37 -8.65
C LYS A 4 -8.71 1.63 -7.32
N THR A 5 -9.28 0.43 -7.33
CA THR A 5 -9.48 -0.38 -6.12
C THR A 5 -8.16 -0.73 -5.44
N LEU A 6 -7.12 -1.06 -6.22
CA LEU A 6 -5.79 -1.37 -5.68
C LEU A 6 -5.09 -0.13 -5.06
N THR A 7 -5.31 1.05 -5.65
CA THR A 7 -4.73 2.31 -5.14
C THR A 7 -5.37 2.72 -3.81
N GLU A 8 -6.69 2.56 -3.69
CA GLU A 8 -7.38 2.81 -2.43
C GLU A 8 -7.01 1.78 -1.36
N LEU A 9 -6.89 0.49 -1.71
CA LEU A 9 -6.39 -0.56 -0.81
C LEU A 9 -5.00 -0.24 -0.25
N ARG A 10 -4.09 0.22 -1.10
CA ARG A 10 -2.75 0.66 -0.73
C ARG A 10 -2.77 1.80 0.27
N LYS A 11 -3.54 2.85 -0.03
CA LYS A 11 -3.64 4.02 0.85
C LYS A 11 -4.22 3.63 2.20
N ARG A 12 -5.27 2.81 2.19
CA ARG A 12 -5.92 2.31 3.41
C ARG A 12 -4.98 1.46 4.25
N ALA A 13 -4.19 0.58 3.62
CA ALA A 13 -3.19 -0.23 4.31
C ALA A 13 -2.11 0.63 4.98
N VAL A 14 -1.55 1.59 4.26
CA VAL A 14 -0.51 2.49 4.78
C VAL A 14 -1.07 3.38 5.90
N GLY A 15 -2.28 3.92 5.72
CA GLY A 15 -2.98 4.70 6.75
C GLY A 15 -3.19 3.91 8.04
N SER A 16 -3.72 2.69 7.97
CA SER A 16 -3.89 1.86 9.17
C SER A 16 -2.58 1.55 9.89
N VAL A 17 -1.48 1.33 9.15
CA VAL A 17 -0.16 1.16 9.77
C VAL A 17 0.33 2.44 10.44
N GLN A 18 0.05 3.62 9.86
CA GLN A 18 0.36 4.91 10.48
C GLN A 18 -0.45 5.19 11.74
N GLU A 19 -1.69 4.68 11.82
CA GLU A 19 -2.52 4.71 13.04
C GLU A 19 -1.99 3.76 14.15
N GLY A 20 -0.91 3.01 13.90
CA GLY A 20 -0.28 2.11 14.86
C GLY A 20 -0.66 0.64 14.70
N GLN A 21 -1.42 0.28 13.66
CA GLN A 21 -1.77 -1.11 13.40
C GLN A 21 -0.57 -1.91 12.88
N SER A 22 -0.48 -3.17 13.29
CA SER A 22 0.55 -4.07 12.76
C SER A 22 0.30 -4.40 11.28
N PRO A 23 1.34 -4.35 10.41
CA PRO A 23 1.22 -4.70 8.99
C PRO A 23 0.60 -6.08 8.73
N SER A 24 0.82 -7.02 9.65
CA SER A 24 0.25 -8.38 9.56
C SER A 24 -1.26 -8.40 9.78
N SER A 25 -1.77 -7.61 10.74
CA SER A 25 -3.21 -7.47 10.99
C SER A 25 -3.90 -6.74 9.85
N VAL A 26 -3.28 -5.67 9.34
CA VAL A 26 -3.78 -4.91 8.19
C VAL A 26 -3.85 -5.78 6.93
N ALA A 27 -2.81 -6.59 6.67
CA ALA A 27 -2.80 -7.53 5.56
C ALA A 27 -3.98 -8.51 5.64
N ARG A 28 -4.24 -9.08 6.82
CA ARG A 28 -5.35 -10.01 7.05
C ARG A 28 -6.71 -9.32 6.93
N ALA A 29 -6.87 -8.11 7.44
CA ALA A 29 -8.11 -7.34 7.36
C ALA A 29 -8.45 -6.94 5.91
N LEU A 30 -7.44 -6.66 5.09
CA LEU A 30 -7.60 -6.28 3.69
C LEU A 30 -7.59 -7.48 2.72
N GLY A 31 -7.34 -8.69 3.20
CA GLY A 31 -7.26 -9.90 2.38
C GLY A 31 -6.03 -9.94 1.45
N VAL A 32 -4.94 -9.26 1.83
CA VAL A 32 -3.71 -9.20 1.04
C VAL A 32 -2.56 -9.90 1.76
N THR A 33 -1.48 -10.17 1.02
CA THR A 33 -0.29 -10.77 1.61
C THR A 33 0.50 -9.74 2.42
N ARG A 34 1.17 -10.19 3.50
CA ARG A 34 2.09 -9.35 4.28
C ARG A 34 3.16 -8.70 3.41
N ALA A 35 3.67 -9.43 2.42
CA ALA A 35 4.65 -8.94 1.46
C ALA A 35 4.14 -7.73 0.64
N ALA A 36 2.86 -7.72 0.26
CA ALA A 36 2.25 -6.60 -0.45
C ALA A 36 2.25 -5.34 0.44
N VAL A 37 1.84 -5.48 1.71
CA VAL A 37 1.86 -4.36 2.67
C VAL A 37 3.27 -3.82 2.88
N TYR A 38 4.27 -4.69 3.06
CA TYR A 38 5.67 -4.25 3.16
C TYR A 38 6.17 -3.54 1.89
N THR A 39 5.80 -4.04 0.71
CA THR A 39 6.11 -3.39 -0.57
C THR A 39 5.51 -1.98 -0.61
N TRP A 40 4.27 -1.80 -0.15
CA TRP A 40 3.61 -0.50 -0.13
C TRP A 40 4.24 0.45 0.89
N LEU A 41 4.63 -0.04 2.06
CA LEU A 41 5.37 0.74 3.04
C LEU A 41 6.75 1.17 2.50
N ALA A 42 7.44 0.29 1.78
CA ALA A 42 8.71 0.64 1.13
C ALA A 42 8.53 1.72 0.05
N LEU A 43 7.49 1.60 -0.79
CA LEU A 43 7.14 2.62 -1.78
C LEU A 43 6.79 3.95 -1.13
N TYR A 44 6.02 3.92 -0.05
CA TYR A 44 5.67 5.10 0.74
C TYR A 44 6.91 5.78 1.31
N ARG A 45 7.88 5.02 1.81
CA ARG A 45 9.17 5.57 2.31
C ARG A 45 10.02 6.18 1.21
N HIS A 46 9.94 5.65 -0.02
CA HIS A 46 10.74 6.12 -1.15
C HIS A 46 10.16 7.36 -1.84
N GLY A 47 8.83 7.51 -1.90
CA GLY A 47 8.21 8.62 -2.65
C GLY A 47 6.85 9.09 -2.12
N GLY A 48 6.55 8.80 -0.85
CA GLY A 48 5.34 9.23 -0.16
C GLY A 48 4.05 8.69 -0.79
N TRP A 49 2.95 9.41 -0.58
CA TRP A 49 1.64 9.05 -1.12
C TRP A 49 1.60 9.02 -2.66
N GLY A 50 2.46 9.81 -3.32
CA GLY A 50 2.56 9.83 -4.79
C GLY A 50 3.19 8.58 -5.41
N ALA A 51 3.96 7.80 -4.63
CA ALA A 51 4.54 6.53 -5.08
C ALA A 51 3.59 5.33 -4.94
N LEU A 52 2.53 5.48 -4.15
CA LEU A 52 1.49 4.44 -4.00
C LEU A 52 0.53 4.42 -5.20
N ASP A 53 0.44 5.52 -5.93
CA ASP A 53 -0.36 5.64 -7.14
C ASP A 53 0.21 4.74 -8.24
N ALA A 54 -0.62 3.82 -8.74
CA ALA A 54 -0.22 2.82 -9.72
C ALA A 54 0.29 3.41 -11.05
N ARG A 55 0.02 4.70 -11.31
CA ARG A 55 0.35 5.37 -12.57
C ARG A 55 1.82 5.75 -12.69
N LYS A 56 2.59 5.76 -11.59
CA LYS A 56 4.04 6.06 -11.59
C LYS A 56 4.93 4.82 -11.54
N ARG A 57 4.43 3.67 -12.02
CA ARG A 57 5.25 2.49 -12.31
C ARG A 57 5.92 2.55 -13.70
N GLY A 58 5.94 3.73 -14.32
CA GLY A 58 6.67 4.01 -15.56
C GLY A 58 7.95 4.77 -15.23
N GLY A 59 9.06 4.06 -15.25
CA GLY A 59 10.40 4.59 -14.98
C GLY A 59 11.47 3.60 -15.40
N ARG A 60 11.29 3.00 -16.58
CA ARG A 60 12.34 2.39 -17.41
C ARG A 60 11.91 2.50 -18.86
#